data_AF-A0A6A4GCK5-F1
#
_entry.id   AF-A0A6A4GCK5-F1
#
_cell.length_a   1.000
_cell.length_b   1.000
_cell.length_c   1.000
_cell.angle_alpha   90.00
_cell.angle_beta   90.00
_cell.angle_gamma   90.00
#
_symmetry.space_group_name_H-M   'P 1'
#
loop_
_entity.id
_entity.type
_entity.pdbx_description
1 polymer ?
#
loop_
_entity_poly.entity_id
_entity_poly.type
_entity_poly.pdbx_seq_one_letter_code
_entity_poly.pdbx_strand_id
1 'polypeptide(L)'
;MGIEPAWTPTQQLNNVNVSILFKLFLTLHLITFLQQLARDILHEALSIKRSYESFARPGVGNKRLEEFCKDPVNAGPKVKNTWLDKNADTAAEMLSLPWNQELIRTLAMVAESIVRESADKNRFGPALHWVDLFSDRVHRMCVTEMKARPVESETEGQALARIWADHNLKTEEKKGVNARHHASIHLTLYHVNTEVVAEI
;
A
#
# COMPACT_ATOMS: atom_id res chain seq x y z
N MET A 1 -31.29 44.51 32.04
CA MET A 1 -30.24 44.76 31.03
C MET A 1 -29.14 43.74 31.27
N GLY A 2 -29.17 42.63 30.54
CA GLY A 2 -28.14 41.60 30.60
C GLY A 2 -27.13 41.87 29.49
N ILE A 3 -25.86 42.00 29.85
CA ILE A 3 -24.75 42.21 28.90
C ILE A 3 -24.40 40.83 28.35
N GLU A 4 -24.68 40.58 27.07
CA GLU A 4 -24.13 39.41 26.38
C GLU A 4 -22.60 39.58 26.25
N PRO A 5 -21.80 38.56 26.60
CA PRO A 5 -20.36 38.63 26.39
C PRO A 5 -20.06 38.57 24.89
N ALA A 6 -19.32 39.57 24.42
CA ALA A 6 -18.82 39.66 23.06
C ALA A 6 -17.94 38.44 22.74
N TRP A 7 -18.35 37.66 21.74
CA TRP A 7 -17.54 36.59 21.15
C TRP A 7 -16.25 37.18 20.56
N THR A 8 -15.10 36.77 21.07
CA THR A 8 -13.80 37.22 20.56
C THR A 8 -13.37 36.37 19.34
N PRO A 9 -12.88 36.99 18.25
CA PRO A 9 -12.45 36.30 17.02
C PRO A 9 -11.39 35.20 17.20
N THR A 10 -10.65 35.23 18.32
CA THR A 10 -9.57 34.30 18.65
C THR A 10 -10.06 32.86 18.89
N GLN A 11 -11.27 32.67 19.41
CA GLN A 11 -11.84 31.33 19.63
C GLN A 11 -12.25 30.62 18.34
N GLN A 12 -12.59 31.36 17.27
CA GLN A 12 -12.91 30.77 15.96
C GLN A 12 -11.66 30.24 15.24
N LEU A 13 -10.53 30.95 15.31
CA LEU A 13 -9.28 30.53 14.67
C LEU A 13 -8.71 29.24 15.29
N ASN A 14 -8.76 29.10 16.62
CA ASN A 14 -8.30 27.90 17.31
C ASN A 14 -9.17 26.68 16.99
N ASN A 15 -10.49 26.83 16.90
CA ASN A 15 -11.40 25.74 16.53
C ASN A 15 -11.24 25.29 15.07
N VAL A 16 -10.94 26.21 14.15
CA VAL A 16 -10.68 25.88 12.74
C VAL A 16 -9.37 25.09 12.60
N ASN A 17 -8.30 25.50 13.30
CA ASN A 17 -7.02 24.79 13.29
C ASN A 17 -7.13 23.37 13.89
N VAL A 18 -7.83 23.21 15.02
CA VAL A 18 -8.07 21.90 15.63
C VAL A 18 -8.93 21.00 14.73
N SER A 19 -9.95 21.55 14.08
CA SER A 19 -10.79 20.80 13.12
C SER A 19 -10.01 20.33 11.89
N ILE A 20 -9.12 21.18 11.35
CA ILE A 20 -8.27 20.84 10.21
C ILE A 20 -7.26 19.75 10.61
N LEU A 21 -6.57 19.91 11.75
CA LEU A 21 -5.61 18.93 12.25
C LEU A 21 -6.27 17.58 12.53
N PHE A 22 -7.48 17.58 13.11
CA PHE A 22 -8.25 16.35 13.35
C PHE A 22 -8.67 15.65 12.05
N LYS A 23 -9.12 16.40 11.04
CA LYS A 23 -9.44 15.86 9.70
C LYS A 23 -8.21 15.28 9.00
N LEU A 24 -7.06 15.96 9.09
CA LEU A 24 -5.79 15.48 8.53
C LEU A 24 -5.32 14.20 9.24
N PHE A 25 -5.41 14.15 10.57
CA PHE A 25 -5.06 12.98 11.37
C PHE A 25 -5.93 11.77 11.01
N LEU A 26 -7.26 11.94 10.94
CA LEU A 26 -8.18 10.89 10.55
C LEU A 26 -7.93 10.39 9.12
N THR A 27 -7.69 11.31 8.19
CA THR A 27 -7.39 10.97 6.79
C THR A 27 -6.10 10.17 6.69
N LEU A 28 -5.04 10.58 7.40
CA LEU A 28 -3.77 9.85 7.42
C LEU A 28 -3.91 8.44 8.01
N HIS A 29 -4.64 8.32 9.12
CA HIS A 29 -4.88 7.03 9.78
C HIS A 29 -5.72 6.08 8.92
N LEU A 30 -6.69 6.62 8.19
CA LEU A 30 -7.48 5.85 7.23
C LEU A 30 -6.61 5.38 6.06
N ILE A 31 -5.81 6.26 5.47
CA ILE A 31 -4.91 5.90 4.36
C ILE A 31 -3.95 4.80 4.81
N THR A 32 -3.31 4.93 5.98
CA THR A 32 -2.39 3.90 6.47
C THR A 32 -3.09 2.56 6.70
N PHE A 33 -4.32 2.57 7.23
CA PHE A 33 -5.12 1.35 7.37
C PHE A 33 -5.41 0.68 6.02
N LEU A 34 -5.90 1.43 5.03
CA LEU A 34 -6.25 0.89 3.71
C LEU A 34 -5.01 0.33 2.99
N GLN A 35 -3.87 1.03 3.12
CA GLN A 35 -2.58 0.58 2.62
C GLN A 35 -2.08 -0.67 3.34
N GLN A 36 -2.43 -0.87 4.61
CA GLN A 36 -2.12 -2.09 5.34
C GLN A 36 -3.02 -3.24 4.89
N LEU A 37 -4.33 -3.03 4.81
CA LEU A 37 -5.30 -4.03 4.36
C LEU A 37 -4.96 -4.57 2.96
N ALA A 38 -4.72 -3.68 1.99
CA ALA A 38 -4.34 -4.11 0.63
C ALA A 38 -3.04 -4.91 0.61
N ARG A 39 -2.10 -4.60 1.52
CA ARG A 39 -0.85 -5.34 1.65
C ARG A 39 -1.10 -6.74 2.19
N ASP A 40 -1.89 -6.85 3.26
CA ASP A 40 -2.18 -8.13 3.92
C ASP A 40 -2.91 -9.07 2.96
N ILE A 41 -3.92 -8.58 2.25
CA ILE A 41 -4.65 -9.35 1.23
C ILE A 41 -3.70 -9.87 0.15
N LEU A 42 -2.83 -9.00 -0.39
CA LEU A 42 -1.89 -9.37 -1.43
C LEU A 42 -0.82 -10.37 -0.94
N HIS A 43 -0.34 -10.18 0.29
CA HIS A 43 0.67 -11.04 0.93
C HIS A 43 0.11 -12.43 1.22
N GLU A 44 -1.12 -12.50 1.73
CA GLU A 44 -1.85 -13.75 1.91
C GLU A 44 -2.09 -14.46 0.57
N ALA A 45 -2.50 -13.71 -0.46
CA ALA A 45 -2.73 -14.27 -1.78
C ALA A 45 -1.50 -14.94 -2.37
N LEU A 46 -0.36 -14.25 -2.33
CA LEU A 46 0.90 -14.77 -2.88
C LEU A 46 1.65 -15.70 -1.92
N SER A 47 1.16 -15.87 -0.68
CA SER A 47 1.82 -16.59 0.41
C SER A 47 3.26 -16.10 0.62
N ILE A 48 3.40 -14.78 0.74
CA ILE A 48 4.66 -14.07 1.02
C ILE A 48 4.51 -13.21 2.28
N LYS A 49 5.61 -12.94 2.99
CA LYS A 49 5.59 -12.05 4.16
C LYS A 49 5.91 -10.61 3.78
N ARG A 50 6.64 -10.41 2.68
CA ARG A 50 7.10 -9.11 2.21
C ARG A 50 6.99 -9.03 0.70
N SER A 51 6.65 -7.85 0.18
CA SER A 51 6.39 -7.70 -1.26
C SER A 51 7.58 -8.06 -2.14
N TYR A 52 8.82 -7.84 -1.67
CA TYR A 52 10.01 -8.21 -2.43
C TYR A 52 10.18 -9.72 -2.56
N GLU A 53 9.58 -10.54 -1.69
CA GLU A 53 9.73 -12.00 -1.76
C GLU A 53 8.97 -12.62 -2.95
N SER A 54 8.15 -11.82 -3.65
CA SER A 54 7.44 -12.23 -4.87
C SER A 54 8.36 -12.86 -5.91
N PHE A 55 9.58 -12.31 -6.09
CA PHE A 55 10.51 -12.85 -7.10
C PHE A 55 10.97 -14.27 -6.80
N ALA A 56 11.08 -14.63 -5.53
CA ALA A 56 11.52 -15.95 -5.11
C ALA A 56 10.42 -17.00 -5.26
N ARG A 57 9.17 -16.58 -5.49
CA ARG A 57 8.05 -17.49 -5.76
C ARG A 57 8.09 -17.95 -7.21
N PRO A 58 7.68 -19.19 -7.51
CA PRO A 58 7.47 -19.62 -8.89
C PRO A 58 6.46 -18.71 -9.61
N GLY A 59 6.58 -18.59 -10.93
CA GLY A 59 5.50 -18.05 -11.75
C GLY A 59 4.33 -19.03 -11.86
N VAL A 60 3.22 -18.57 -12.43
CA VAL A 60 2.09 -19.45 -12.79
C VAL A 60 2.57 -20.46 -13.84
N GLY A 61 2.30 -21.75 -13.62
CA GLY A 61 2.66 -22.79 -14.59
C GLY A 61 1.84 -22.72 -15.87
N ASN A 62 2.46 -23.04 -17.02
CA ASN A 62 1.83 -22.96 -18.35
C ASN A 62 0.49 -23.71 -18.44
N LYS A 63 0.40 -24.93 -17.86
CA LYS A 63 -0.85 -25.69 -17.82
C LYS A 63 -2.00 -24.90 -17.18
N ARG A 64 -1.71 -24.16 -16.10
CA ARG A 64 -2.71 -23.35 -15.40
C ARG A 64 -3.11 -22.13 -16.21
N LEU A 65 -2.18 -21.51 -16.93
CA LEU A 65 -2.46 -20.43 -17.87
C LEU A 65 -3.32 -20.92 -19.05
N GLU A 66 -3.04 -22.11 -19.58
CA GLU A 66 -3.86 -22.73 -20.62
C GLU A 66 -5.28 -23.06 -20.14
N GLU A 67 -5.44 -23.58 -18.92
CA GLU A 67 -6.74 -23.78 -18.29
C GLU A 67 -7.49 -22.45 -18.15
N PHE A 68 -6.79 -21.40 -17.70
CA PHE A 68 -7.36 -20.05 -17.58
C PHE A 68 -7.83 -19.48 -18.93
N CYS A 69 -7.06 -19.66 -20.00
CA CYS A 69 -7.47 -19.22 -21.34
C CYS A 69 -8.74 -19.93 -21.84
N LYS A 70 -8.99 -21.17 -21.40
CA LYS A 70 -10.19 -21.95 -21.76
C LYS A 70 -11.41 -21.57 -20.90
N ASP A 71 -11.20 -21.37 -19.61
CA ASP A 71 -12.25 -21.04 -18.65
C ASP A 71 -11.76 -20.03 -17.61
N PRO A 72 -11.79 -18.73 -17.93
CA PRO A 72 -11.30 -17.69 -17.02
C PRO A 72 -12.04 -17.64 -15.69
N VAL A 73 -13.32 -18.03 -15.68
CA VAL A 73 -14.19 -17.92 -14.49
C VAL A 73 -13.78 -18.94 -13.43
N ASN A 74 -13.53 -20.20 -13.82
CA ASN A 74 -13.21 -21.26 -12.85
C ASN A 74 -11.70 -21.51 -12.70
N ALA A 75 -10.91 -21.22 -13.74
CA ALA A 75 -9.46 -21.44 -13.72
C ALA A 75 -8.64 -20.19 -13.38
N GLY A 76 -9.29 -19.07 -13.03
CA GLY A 76 -8.65 -17.84 -12.60
C GLY A 76 -7.80 -17.94 -11.33
N PRO A 77 -7.11 -16.83 -10.99
CA PRO A 77 -6.36 -16.71 -9.74
C PRO A 77 -7.27 -16.81 -8.53
N LYS A 78 -6.84 -17.58 -7.54
CA LYS A 78 -7.53 -17.71 -6.25
C LYS A 78 -7.03 -16.65 -5.27
N VAL A 79 -7.86 -16.30 -4.29
CA VAL A 79 -7.52 -15.34 -3.23
C VAL A 79 -6.38 -15.82 -2.33
N LYS A 80 -6.13 -17.14 -2.26
CA LYS A 80 -5.07 -17.73 -1.43
C LYS A 80 -4.19 -18.64 -2.28
N ASN A 81 -2.88 -18.62 -1.99
CA ASN A 81 -1.88 -19.46 -2.64
C ASN A 81 -1.91 -19.35 -4.18
N THR A 82 -1.98 -18.14 -4.69
CA THR A 82 -1.82 -17.82 -6.11
C THR A 82 -0.40 -17.37 -6.41
N TRP A 83 -0.12 -17.13 -7.69
CA TRP A 83 1.17 -16.69 -8.20
C TRP A 83 0.99 -15.54 -9.16
N LEU A 84 2.05 -14.76 -9.36
CA LEU A 84 2.12 -13.79 -10.44
C LEU A 84 2.49 -14.50 -11.74
N ASP A 85 1.86 -14.11 -12.83
CA ASP A 85 2.36 -14.45 -14.16
C ASP A 85 3.58 -13.57 -14.46
N LYS A 86 4.70 -14.21 -14.80
CA LYS A 86 6.00 -13.58 -15.00
C LYS A 86 6.45 -13.64 -16.46
N ASN A 87 5.60 -14.15 -17.35
CA ASN A 87 5.91 -14.44 -18.75
C ASN A 87 5.82 -13.19 -19.65
N ALA A 88 6.56 -12.14 -19.31
CA ALA A 88 6.74 -10.97 -20.16
C ALA A 88 8.06 -10.25 -19.86
N ASP A 89 8.57 -9.41 -20.77
CA ASP A 89 9.92 -8.85 -20.63
C ASP A 89 9.99 -7.64 -19.72
N THR A 90 8.95 -6.82 -19.74
CA THR A 90 8.88 -5.60 -18.95
C THR A 90 7.85 -5.69 -17.83
N ALA A 91 8.02 -4.85 -16.81
CA ALA A 91 7.05 -4.76 -15.72
C ALA A 91 5.65 -4.32 -16.20
N ALA A 92 5.58 -3.46 -17.22
CA ALA A 92 4.32 -3.00 -17.80
C ALA A 92 3.60 -4.12 -18.56
N GLU A 93 4.34 -4.89 -19.36
CA GLU A 93 3.77 -6.05 -20.05
C GLU A 93 3.34 -7.13 -19.06
N MET A 94 4.16 -7.43 -18.04
CA MET A 94 3.78 -8.35 -16.97
C MET A 94 2.48 -7.90 -16.29
N LEU A 95 2.36 -6.62 -15.96
CA LEU A 95 1.13 -6.09 -15.37
C LEU A 95 -0.07 -6.30 -16.29
N SER A 96 0.09 -6.11 -17.60
CA SER A 96 -0.96 -6.27 -18.61
C SER A 96 -1.38 -7.71 -18.88
N LEU A 97 -0.64 -8.71 -18.36
CA LEU A 97 -0.97 -10.12 -18.58
C LEU A 97 -2.39 -10.43 -18.06
N PRO A 98 -3.21 -11.18 -18.82
CA PRO A 98 -4.59 -11.48 -18.44
C PRO A 98 -4.75 -12.07 -17.04
N TRP A 99 -3.83 -12.97 -16.65
CA TRP A 99 -3.81 -13.55 -15.31
C TRP A 99 -3.60 -12.49 -14.22
N ASN A 100 -2.65 -11.58 -14.43
CA ASN A 100 -2.32 -10.53 -13.45
C ASN A 100 -3.43 -9.49 -13.34
N GLN A 101 -4.09 -9.16 -14.45
CA GLN A 101 -5.29 -8.30 -14.46
C GLN A 101 -6.45 -8.94 -13.67
N GLU A 102 -6.71 -10.23 -13.87
CA GLU A 102 -7.75 -10.93 -13.13
C GLU A 102 -7.41 -11.09 -11.63
N LEU A 103 -6.12 -11.24 -11.31
CA LEU A 103 -5.64 -11.24 -9.92
C LEU A 103 -5.94 -9.90 -9.26
N ILE A 104 -5.59 -8.77 -9.90
CA ILE A 104 -5.88 -7.43 -9.39
C ILE A 104 -7.38 -7.26 -9.12
N ARG A 105 -8.22 -7.66 -10.09
CA ARG A 105 -9.69 -7.58 -9.97
C ARG A 105 -10.20 -8.42 -8.80
N THR A 106 -9.70 -9.65 -8.66
CA THR A 106 -10.08 -10.57 -7.58
C THR A 106 -9.69 -10.00 -6.21
N LEU A 107 -8.49 -9.44 -6.07
CA LEU A 107 -8.04 -8.83 -4.81
C LEU A 107 -8.85 -7.57 -4.46
N ALA A 108 -9.18 -6.75 -5.46
CA ALA A 108 -10.04 -5.58 -5.29
C ALA A 108 -11.42 -5.98 -4.76
N MET A 109 -12.06 -7.00 -5.35
CA MET A 109 -13.34 -7.52 -4.88
C MET A 109 -13.31 -8.01 -3.42
N VAL A 110 -12.21 -8.66 -3.01
CA VAL A 110 -12.04 -9.11 -1.63
C VAL A 110 -11.95 -7.92 -0.67
N ALA A 111 -11.16 -6.90 -1.01
CA ALA A 111 -11.04 -5.71 -0.20
C ALA A 111 -12.37 -4.95 -0.09
N GLU A 112 -13.11 -4.83 -1.20
CA GLU A 112 -14.46 -4.28 -1.22
C GLU A 112 -15.41 -5.06 -0.33
N SER A 113 -15.37 -6.41 -0.35
CA SER A 113 -16.22 -7.23 0.52
C SER A 113 -15.90 -7.00 2.00
N ILE A 114 -14.63 -6.97 2.37
CA ILE A 114 -14.19 -6.73 3.76
C ILE A 114 -14.68 -5.37 4.26
N VAL A 115 -14.50 -4.32 3.47
CA VAL A 115 -14.97 -2.98 3.83
C VAL A 115 -16.50 -2.92 3.88
N ARG A 116 -17.18 -3.53 2.91
CA ARG A 116 -18.64 -3.60 2.87
C ARG A 116 -19.21 -4.37 4.05
N GLU A 117 -18.54 -5.39 4.57
CA GLU A 117 -19.00 -6.19 5.71
C GLU A 117 -18.62 -5.58 7.06
N SER A 118 -17.71 -4.62 7.08
CA SER A 118 -17.30 -3.95 8.31
C SER A 118 -18.48 -3.28 9.04
N ALA A 119 -18.51 -3.38 10.36
CA ALA A 119 -19.54 -2.75 11.20
C ALA A 119 -19.47 -1.22 11.15
N ASP A 120 -18.28 -0.67 10.94
CA ASP A 120 -18.04 0.78 10.89
C ASP A 120 -18.07 1.26 9.43
N LYS A 121 -19.27 1.54 8.93
CA LYS A 121 -19.48 2.00 7.54
C LYS A 121 -18.85 3.36 7.26
N ASN A 122 -18.74 4.21 8.27
CA ASN A 122 -18.28 5.59 8.13
C ASN A 122 -16.75 5.73 8.19
N ARG A 123 -16.06 4.69 8.68
CA ARG A 123 -14.60 4.66 8.79
C ARG A 123 -13.88 4.79 7.46
N PHE A 124 -14.44 4.25 6.37
CA PHE A 124 -13.67 3.99 5.16
C PHE A 124 -13.63 5.11 4.11
N GLY A 125 -14.17 6.29 4.44
CA GLY A 125 -14.14 7.46 3.54
C GLY A 125 -14.91 7.22 2.22
N PRO A 126 -14.74 8.08 1.21
CA PRO A 126 -15.38 7.90 -0.11
C PRO A 126 -14.87 6.64 -0.82
N ALA A 127 -15.65 6.16 -1.80
CA ALA A 127 -15.38 4.95 -2.57
C ALA A 127 -13.91 4.84 -2.98
N LEU A 128 -13.21 3.85 -2.43
CA LEU A 128 -11.79 3.63 -2.72
C LEU A 128 -11.64 2.93 -4.07
N HIS A 129 -10.73 3.41 -4.90
CA HIS A 129 -10.35 2.74 -6.14
C HIS A 129 -9.41 1.57 -5.84
N TRP A 130 -9.96 0.46 -5.34
CA TRP A 130 -9.19 -0.72 -4.96
C TRP A 130 -8.38 -1.31 -6.10
N VAL A 131 -8.92 -1.31 -7.31
CA VAL A 131 -8.23 -1.79 -8.52
C VAL A 131 -6.93 -1.02 -8.73
N ASP A 132 -6.95 0.31 -8.63
CA ASP A 132 -5.76 1.14 -8.81
C ASP A 132 -4.73 0.88 -7.71
N LEU A 133 -5.19 0.71 -6.47
CA LEU A 133 -4.33 0.40 -5.34
C LEU A 133 -3.61 -0.95 -5.50
N PHE A 134 -4.33 -1.98 -5.94
CA PHE A 134 -3.73 -3.29 -6.21
C PHE A 134 -2.86 -3.26 -7.48
N SER A 135 -3.25 -2.52 -8.51
CA SER A 135 -2.48 -2.34 -9.74
C SER A 135 -1.10 -1.73 -9.45
N ASP A 136 -1.02 -0.64 -8.69
CA ASP A 136 0.27 -0.03 -8.28
C ASP A 136 1.15 -1.04 -7.51
N ARG A 137 0.53 -1.83 -6.63
CA ARG A 137 1.26 -2.81 -5.81
C ARG A 137 1.79 -3.98 -6.62
N VAL A 138 0.96 -4.54 -7.51
CA VAL A 138 1.37 -5.61 -8.42
C VAL A 138 2.43 -5.09 -9.38
N HIS A 139 2.30 -3.88 -9.91
CA HIS A 139 3.30 -3.25 -10.75
C HIS A 139 4.67 -3.15 -10.06
N ARG A 140 4.72 -2.73 -8.78
CA ARG A 140 5.98 -2.73 -8.00
C ARG A 140 6.59 -4.12 -7.84
N MET A 141 5.77 -5.16 -7.73
CA MET A 141 6.26 -6.55 -7.74
C MET A 141 6.81 -6.90 -9.12
N CYS A 142 6.11 -6.61 -10.22
CA CYS A 142 6.59 -6.82 -11.58
C CYS A 142 7.93 -6.09 -11.85
N VAL A 143 8.13 -4.88 -11.31
CA VAL A 143 9.43 -4.19 -11.35
C VAL A 143 10.51 -4.96 -10.59
N THR A 144 10.15 -5.55 -9.46
CA THR A 144 11.07 -6.39 -8.67
C THR A 144 11.43 -7.66 -9.43
N GLU A 145 10.44 -8.33 -10.05
CA GLU A 145 10.64 -9.50 -10.91
C GLU A 145 11.60 -9.19 -12.07
N MET A 146 11.35 -8.09 -12.78
CA MET A 146 12.18 -7.66 -13.90
C MET A 146 13.63 -7.40 -13.44
N LYS A 147 13.81 -6.73 -12.30
CA LYS A 147 15.14 -6.47 -11.73
C LYS A 147 15.85 -7.72 -11.22
N ALA A 148 15.09 -8.75 -10.81
CA ALA A 148 15.64 -10.00 -10.31
C ALA A 148 16.17 -10.92 -11.42
N ARG A 149 15.91 -10.60 -12.68
CA ARG A 149 16.50 -11.32 -13.81
C ARG A 149 18.01 -11.13 -13.83
N PRO A 150 18.78 -12.19 -14.13
CA PRO A 150 20.22 -12.07 -14.32
C PRO A 150 20.53 -11.09 -15.45
N VAL A 151 21.48 -10.18 -15.21
CA VAL A 151 22.08 -9.39 -16.29
C VAL A 151 23.16 -10.19 -17.01
N GLU A 152 23.61 -9.73 -18.17
CA GLU A 152 24.67 -10.40 -18.94
C GLU A 152 25.89 -10.66 -18.05
N SER A 153 26.40 -11.91 -18.07
CA SER A 153 27.46 -12.46 -17.19
C SER A 153 27.11 -12.69 -15.70
N GLU A 154 25.88 -12.42 -15.27
CA GLU A 154 25.40 -12.69 -13.91
C GLU A 154 24.80 -14.10 -13.81
N THR A 155 25.13 -14.81 -12.73
CA THR A 155 24.42 -16.05 -12.35
C THR A 155 23.13 -15.73 -11.60
N GLU A 156 22.17 -16.66 -11.56
CA GLU A 156 20.95 -16.49 -10.76
C GLU A 156 21.25 -16.14 -9.29
N GLY A 157 22.26 -16.80 -8.69
CA GLY A 157 22.67 -16.52 -7.31
C GLY A 157 23.16 -15.08 -7.09
N GLN A 158 23.87 -14.50 -8.07
CA GLN A 158 24.32 -13.11 -8.00
C GLN A 158 23.16 -12.12 -8.18
N ALA A 159 22.21 -12.41 -9.08
CA ALA A 159 21.01 -11.62 -9.26
C ALA A 159 20.18 -11.54 -7.96
N LEU A 160 20.04 -12.69 -7.27
CA LEU A 160 19.39 -12.77 -5.97
C LEU A 160 20.10 -11.92 -4.90
N ALA A 161 21.43 -12.04 -4.82
CA ALA A 161 22.23 -11.27 -3.87
C ALA A 161 22.11 -9.74 -4.11
N ARG A 162 22.08 -9.32 -5.37
CA ARG A 162 21.89 -7.91 -5.76
C ARG A 162 20.53 -7.37 -5.30
N ILE A 163 19.45 -8.12 -5.47
CA ILE A 163 18.11 -7.72 -5.01
C ILE A 163 18.03 -7.66 -3.49
N TRP A 164 18.64 -8.61 -2.78
CA TRP A 164 18.73 -8.57 -1.32
C TRP A 164 19.53 -7.37 -0.81
N ALA A 165 20.66 -7.04 -1.46
CA ALA A 165 21.46 -5.87 -1.11
C ALA A 165 20.68 -4.56 -1.32
N ASP A 166 19.99 -4.40 -2.45
CA ASP A 166 19.14 -3.23 -2.72
C ASP A 166 18.00 -3.09 -1.70
N HIS A 167 17.36 -4.20 -1.31
CA HIS A 167 16.34 -4.19 -0.27
C HIS A 167 16.91 -3.77 1.10
N ASN A 168 18.06 -4.31 1.49
CA ASN A 168 18.70 -3.99 2.76
C ASN A 168 19.11 -2.52 2.81
N LEU A 169 19.71 -2.00 1.74
CA LEU A 169 20.09 -0.58 1.63
C LEU A 169 18.87 0.33 1.79
N LYS A 170 17.77 0.06 1.06
CA LYS A 170 16.52 0.83 1.18
C LYS A 170 15.89 0.73 2.56
N THR A 171 16.07 -0.39 3.25
CA THR A 171 15.57 -0.56 4.62
C THR A 171 16.33 0.33 5.58
N GLU A 172 17.66 0.41 5.46
CA GLU A 172 18.50 1.29 6.27
C GLU A 172 18.23 2.77 5.99
N GLU A 173 18.09 3.16 4.71
CA GLU A 173 17.72 4.54 4.33
C GLU A 173 16.37 4.95 4.91
N LYS A 174 15.38 4.05 4.87
CA LYS A 174 14.05 4.29 5.44
C LYS A 174 14.06 4.43 6.95
N LYS A 175 14.93 3.73 7.68
CA LYS A 175 15.11 3.98 9.13
C LYS A 175 15.54 5.42 9.38
N GLY A 176 16.49 5.93 8.58
CA GLY A 176 16.94 7.32 8.67
C GLY A 176 15.88 8.36 8.28
N VAL A 177 15.01 8.06 7.32
CA VAL A 177 13.88 8.94 6.95
C VAL A 177 12.77 8.90 8.00
N ASN A 178 12.39 7.73 8.49
CA ASN A 178 11.39 7.60 9.56
C ASN A 178 11.84 8.25 10.86
N ALA A 179 13.12 8.13 11.22
CA ALA A 179 13.69 8.82 12.38
C ALA A 179 13.58 10.35 12.23
N ARG A 180 13.87 10.90 11.05
CA ARG A 180 13.71 12.33 10.75
C ARG A 180 12.24 12.77 10.75
N HIS A 181 11.34 11.96 10.21
CA HIS A 181 9.91 12.25 10.21
C HIS A 181 9.33 12.24 11.64
N HIS A 182 9.69 11.25 12.46
CA HIS A 182 9.32 11.20 13.88
C HIS A 182 9.90 12.38 14.67
N ALA A 183 11.17 12.73 14.43
CA ALA A 183 11.80 13.89 15.06
C ALA A 183 11.09 15.19 14.65
N SER A 184 10.74 15.33 13.37
CA SER A 184 9.98 16.49 12.87
C SER A 184 8.59 16.58 13.49
N ILE A 185 7.84 15.47 13.57
CA ILE A 185 6.53 15.45 14.24
C ILE A 185 6.68 15.85 15.71
N HIS A 186 7.66 15.31 16.42
CA HIS A 186 7.92 15.68 17.83
C HIS A 186 8.29 17.15 17.99
N LEU A 187 9.12 17.69 17.10
CA LEU A 187 9.48 19.12 17.07
C LEU A 187 8.27 20.00 16.80
N THR A 188 7.41 19.64 15.84
CA THR A 188 6.18 20.38 15.54
C THR A 188 5.20 20.32 16.72
N LEU A 189 5.03 19.16 17.35
CA LEU A 189 4.19 19.04 18.56
C LEU A 189 4.75 19.83 19.75
N TYR A 190 6.07 19.89 19.89
CA TYR A 190 6.72 20.69 20.94
C TYR A 190 6.50 22.19 20.72
N HIS A 191 6.68 22.69 19.50
CA HIS A 191 6.47 24.10 19.16
C HIS A 191 5.01 24.53 19.36
N VAL A 192 4.06 23.71 18.90
CA VAL A 192 2.61 23.97 19.12
C VAL A 192 2.27 23.99 20.61
N ASN A 193 2.86 23.12 21.43
CA ASN A 193 2.63 23.16 22.88
C ASN A 193 3.27 24.37 23.57
N THR A 194 4.43 24.84 23.12
CA THR A 194 5.07 26.05 23.70
C THR A 194 4.36 27.34 23.32
N GLU A 195 3.80 27.44 22.12
CA GLU A 195 2.99 28.60 21.71
C GLU A 195 1.68 28.68 22.51
N VAL A 196 1.03 27.55 22.78
CA VAL A 196 -0.19 27.49 23.61
C VAL A 196 0.07 27.84 25.08
N VAL A 197 1.26 27.56 25.62
CA VAL A 197 1.63 27.91 27.01
C VAL A 197 2.09 29.36 27.15
N ALA A 198 2.59 29.99 26.08
CA ALA A 198 3.01 31.39 26.09
C ALA A 198 1.84 32.40 25.97
N GLU A 199 0.64 31.93 25.58
CA GLU A 199 -0.59 32.74 25.46
C GLU A 199 -1.55 32.62 26.66
N ILE A 200 -1.16 31.91 27.74
CA ILE A 200 -1.90 31.82 29.02
C ILE A 200 -1.20 32.66 30.08
#